data_AF-A0ABD5DIA0-F1
#
_entry.id   AF-A0ABD5DIA0-F1
#
_cell.length_a   1.000
_cell.length_b   1.000
_cell.length_c   1.000
_cell.angle_alpha   90.00
_cell.angle_beta   90.00
_cell.angle_gamma   90.00
#
_symmetry.space_group_name_H-M   'P 1'
#
loop_
_entity.id
_entity.type
_entity.pdbx_description
1 polymer ?
#
loop_
_entity_poly.entity_id
_entity_poly.type
_entity_poly.pdbx_seq_one_letter_code
_entity_poly.pdbx_strand_id
1 'polypeptide(L)' 'LGASLSGWPLAQVMDIWHWTGFFVVIAIAAGISALLLLPFLNAQAPRTASEA' A
#
# COMPACT_ATOMS: atom_id res chain seq x y z
N LEU A 1 -22.26 6.44 5.72
CA LEU A 1 -21.31 7.48 6.18
C LEU A 1 -19.88 7.26 5.67
N GLY A 2 -19.38 6.01 5.56
CA GLY A 2 -18.03 5.75 5.05
C GLY A 2 -17.79 6.04 3.56
N ALA A 3 -18.77 5.76 2.68
CA ALA A 3 -18.61 5.93 1.23
C ALA A 3 -18.50 7.40 0.77
N SER A 4 -19.16 8.32 1.49
CA SER A 4 -19.04 9.76 1.25
C SER A 4 -17.72 10.32 1.81
N LEU A 5 -17.23 9.77 2.93
CA LEU A 5 -15.92 10.09 3.52
C LEU A 5 -14.74 9.52 2.70
N SER A 6 -14.90 8.38 2.03
CA SER A 6 -13.88 7.85 1.11
C SER A 6 -13.97 8.46 -0.29
N GLY A 7 -15.17 8.88 -0.71
CA GLY A 7 -15.42 9.49 -2.02
C GLY A 7 -14.91 10.92 -2.14
N TRP A 8 -15.01 11.75 -1.10
CA TRP A 8 -14.60 13.15 -1.16
C TRP A 8 -13.08 13.37 -1.35
N PRO A 9 -12.18 12.69 -0.60
CA PRO A 9 -10.74 12.78 -0.84
C PRO A 9 -10.35 12.23 -2.21
N LEU A 10 -10.98 11.12 -2.62
CA LEU A 10 -10.74 10.51 -3.92
C LEU A 10 -11.16 11.45 -5.07
N ALA A 11 -12.30 12.13 -4.92
CA ALA A 11 -12.76 13.14 -5.87
C ALA A 11 -11.77 14.30 -5.97
N GLN A 12 -11.22 14.79 -4.86
CA GLN A 12 -10.19 15.84 -4.89
C GLN A 12 -8.90 15.41 -5.60
N VAL A 13 -8.45 14.16 -5.39
CA VAL A 13 -7.26 13.65 -6.09
C VAL A 13 -7.50 13.58 -7.59
N MET A 14 -8.69 13.16 -8.01
CA MET A 14 -9.06 13.11 -9.42
C MET A 14 -9.24 14.51 -10.04
N ASP A 15 -9.78 15.47 -9.28
CA ASP A 15 -10.00 16.85 -9.74
C ASP A 15 -8.68 17.62 -9.93
N ILE A 16 -7.74 17.49 -8.99
CA ILE A 16 -6.49 18.24 -9.01
C ILE A 16 -5.40 17.51 -9.81
N TRP A 17 -5.27 16.20 -9.64
CA TRP A 17 -4.14 15.42 -10.17
C TRP A 17 -4.54 14.35 -11.20
N HIS A 18 -5.84 14.18 -11.45
CA HIS A 18 -6.39 13.29 -12.46
C HIS A 18 -5.89 11.84 -12.29
N TRP A 19 -5.77 11.12 -13.41
CA TRP A 19 -5.36 9.73 -13.45
C TRP A 19 -3.93 9.52 -12.91
N THR A 20 -3.02 10.44 -13.22
CA THR A 20 -1.62 10.33 -12.77
C THR A 20 -1.50 10.39 -11.25
N GLY A 21 -2.13 11.37 -10.59
CA GLY A 21 -2.07 11.47 -9.13
C GLY A 21 -2.72 10.29 -8.43
N PHE A 22 -3.83 9.79 -8.98
CA PHE A 22 -4.48 8.59 -8.45
C PHE A 22 -3.52 7.39 -8.44
N PHE A 23 -2.85 7.09 -9.55
CA PHE A 23 -1.90 5.98 -9.60
C PHE A 23 -0.67 6.20 -8.71
N VAL A 24 -0.20 7.44 -8.58
CA VAL A 24 0.91 7.77 -7.66
C VAL A 24 0.53 7.46 -6.22
N VAL A 25 -0.66 7.87 -5.76
CA VAL A 25 -1.13 7.60 -4.39
C VAL A 25 -1.27 6.10 -4.13
N ILE A 26 -1.85 5.35 -5.08
CA ILE A 26 -1.97 3.90 -4.97
C ILE A 26 -0.59 3.22 -4.95
N ALA A 27 0.32 3.64 -5.82
CA ALA A 27 1.68 3.08 -5.87
C ALA A 27 2.46 3.34 -4.57
N ILE A 28 2.34 4.52 -3.98
CA ILE A 28 2.95 4.84 -2.68
C ILE A 28 2.34 3.98 -1.57
N ALA A 29 1.01 3.89 -1.51
CA ALA A 29 0.32 3.06 -0.51
C ALA A 29 0.73 1.58 -0.62
N ALA A 30 0.81 1.06 -1.85
CA ALA A 30 1.29 -0.28 -2.13
C ALA A 30 2.76 -0.46 -1.74
N GLY A 31 3.62 0.52 -2.07
CA GLY A 31 5.04 0.50 -1.70
C GLY A 31 5.26 0.49 -0.19
N ILE A 32 4.56 1.34 0.55
CA ILE A 32 4.60 1.36 2.03
C ILE A 32 4.10 0.03 2.58
N SER A 33 3.00 -0.51 2.05
CA SER A 33 2.47 -1.81 2.47
C SER A 33 3.50 -2.93 2.24
N ALA A 34 4.17 -2.95 1.09
CA ALA A 34 5.22 -3.90 0.78
C ALA A 34 6.42 -3.76 1.73
N LEU A 35 6.87 -2.53 2.00
CA LEU A 35 7.95 -2.26 2.95
C LEU A 35 7.60 -2.70 4.37
N LEU A 36 6.36 -2.47 4.81
CA LEU A 36 5.87 -2.92 6.10
C LEU A 36 5.78 -4.44 6.19
N LEU A 37 5.51 -5.12 5.08
CA LEU A 37 5.47 -6.58 5.03
C LEU A 37 6.87 -7.22 5.03
N LEU A 38 7.95 -6.51 4.64
CA LEU A 38 9.32 -7.04 4.65
C LEU A 38 9.73 -7.72 5.98
N PRO A 39 9.56 -7.10 7.17
CA PRO A 39 9.88 -7.76 8.43
C PRO A 39 8.99 -8.99 8.69
N PHE A 40 7.72 -8.99 8.27
CA PHE A 40 6.84 -10.14 8.41
C PHE A 40 7.22 -11.28 7.45
N LEU A 41 7.67 -10.96 6.24
CA LEU A 41 8.17 -11.93 5.28
C LEU A 41 9.51 -12.53 5.75
N ASN A 42 10.39 -11.74 6.34
CA ASN A 42 11.65 -12.22 6.94
C ASN A 42 11.40 -13.04 8.22
N ALA A 43 10.46 -12.62 9.08
CA ALA A 43 10.08 -13.37 10.27
C ALA A 43 9.39 -14.71 9.95
N GLN A 44 8.74 -14.81 8.78
CA GLN A 44 8.14 -16.05 8.26
C GLN A 44 9.06 -16.81 7.31
N ALA A 45 10.26 -16.30 6.98
CA ALA A 45 11.24 -17.06 6.24
C ALA A 45 11.47 -18.34 7.03
N PRO A 46 11.17 -19.53 6.46
CA PRO A 46 11.40 -20.79 7.14
C PRO A 46 12.85 -20.76 7.60
N ARG A 47 13.10 -20.96 8.90
CA ARG A 47 14.46 -21.28 9.34
C ARG A 47 14.84 -22.54 8.57
N THR A 48 15.58 -22.42 7.49
CA THR A 48 16.45 -23.48 6.99
C THR A 48 17.58 -23.64 8.02
N ALA A 49 17.23 -24.08 9.22
CA ALA A 49 18.03 -25.08 9.90
C ALA A 49 17.51 -26.38 9.24
N SER A 50 18.12 -26.98 8.23
CA SER A 50 19.55 -27.26 8.08
C SER A 50 20.23 -27.41 9.43
N GLU A 51 19.61 -28.22 10.31
CA GLU A 51 20.38 -29.01 11.25
C GLU A 51 21.32 -29.89 10.41
N ALA A 52 22.60 -29.53 10.47
CA ALA A 52 23.73 -30.32 10.02
C ALA A 52 24.03 -31.44 11.02
#